data_AF-A0A7S4HA72-F1
#
_entry.id   AF-A0A7S4HA72-F1
#
_cell.length_a   1.000
_cell.length_b   1.000
_cell.length_c   1.000
_cell.angle_alpha   90.00
_cell.angle_beta   90.00
_cell.angle_gamma   90.00
#
_symmetry.space_group_name_H-M   'P 1'
#
loop_
_entity.id
_entity.type
_entity.pdbx_description
1 polymer ?
#
loop_
_entity_poly.entity_id
_entity_poly.type
_entity_poly.pdbx_seq_one_letter_code
_entity_poly.pdbx_strand_id
1 'polypeptide(L)'
;MANTLQYVGGFLTLVGVAFLLYSEINTVFFYRDKDAVKAADLQGIHDCLSARYLERELWWGKGLQSQWRVTLSGIGIAGILLGTYLSFSSECPMVAYLQAHYDMSQTTYSGNCPVLAILLAIANGIGLSCLLAGVSWSCTRLTYSLFLIFISVTEDFVSSSDSPAILITWILIVCAFLAGLWHYIENSESESDESNQGLLGSKPREFC
;
A
#
# COMPACT_ATOMS: atom_id res chain seq x y z
N MET A 1 8.92 -32.13 6.43
CA MET A 1 9.57 -30.91 5.89
C MET A 1 8.56 -29.87 5.40
N ALA A 2 7.36 -30.23 4.94
CA ALA A 2 6.34 -29.26 4.52
C ALA A 2 5.93 -28.30 5.65
N ASN A 3 5.57 -28.82 6.83
CA ASN A 3 5.12 -27.99 7.96
C ASN A 3 6.18 -26.99 8.44
N THR A 4 7.47 -27.38 8.43
CA THR A 4 8.57 -26.48 8.83
C THR A 4 8.73 -25.29 7.88
N LEU A 5 8.52 -25.48 6.57
CA LEU A 5 8.57 -24.40 5.58
C LEU A 5 7.35 -23.46 5.71
N GLN A 6 6.16 -23.99 6.01
CA GLN A 6 4.98 -23.18 6.30
C GLN A 6 5.15 -22.32 7.55
N TYR A 7 5.71 -22.87 8.63
CA TYR A 7 5.96 -22.08 9.85
C TYR A 7 7.01 -20.98 9.63
N VAL A 8 8.07 -21.29 8.89
CA VAL A 8 9.10 -20.31 8.54
C VAL A 8 8.53 -19.23 7.63
N GLY A 9 7.75 -19.61 6.61
CA GLY A 9 7.05 -18.70 5.72
C GLY A 9 6.09 -17.77 6.46
N GLY A 10 5.23 -18.33 7.30
CA GLY A 10 4.29 -17.55 8.13
C GLY A 10 5.00 -16.59 9.09
N PHE A 11 6.10 -17.01 9.73
CA PHE A 11 6.89 -16.14 10.59
C PHE A 11 7.54 -14.97 9.81
N LEU A 12 8.11 -15.25 8.63
CA LEU A 12 8.68 -14.23 7.75
C LEU A 12 7.62 -13.22 7.30
N THR A 13 6.42 -13.67 6.95
CA THR A 13 5.31 -12.79 6.59
C THR A 13 4.92 -11.90 7.76
N LEU A 14 4.81 -12.45 8.99
CA LEU A 14 4.48 -11.65 10.18
C LEU A 14 5.53 -10.57 10.47
N VAL A 15 6.82 -10.91 10.38
CA VAL A 15 7.91 -9.94 10.55
C VAL A 15 7.87 -8.88 9.46
N GLY A 16 7.62 -9.28 8.20
CA GLY A 16 7.48 -8.37 7.07
C GLY A 16 6.32 -7.38 7.25
N VAL A 17 5.16 -7.87 7.69
CA VAL A 17 3.98 -7.05 8.03
C VAL A 17 4.30 -6.07 9.15
N ALA A 18 4.99 -6.50 10.21
CA ALA A 18 5.37 -5.62 11.31
C ALA A 18 6.29 -4.48 10.85
N PHE A 19 7.29 -4.77 10.01
CA PHE A 19 8.17 -3.73 9.46
C PHE A 19 7.44 -2.78 8.50
N LEU A 20 6.55 -3.31 7.66
CA LEU A 20 5.76 -2.51 6.74
C LEU A 20 4.83 -1.57 7.51
N LEU A 21 4.05 -2.08 8.46
CA LEU A 21 3.17 -1.26 9.30
C LEU A 21 3.94 -0.21 10.09
N TYR A 22 5.07 -0.58 10.71
CA TYR A 22 5.90 0.38 11.43
C TYR A 22 6.41 1.50 10.51
N SER A 23 6.82 1.18 9.29
CA SER A 23 7.28 2.16 8.31
C SER A 23 6.13 3.09 7.86
N GLU A 24 4.97 2.51 7.53
CA GLU A 24 3.82 3.27 7.03
C GLU A 24 3.20 4.16 8.12
N ILE A 25 3.05 3.67 9.36
CA ILE A 25 2.54 4.46 10.50
C ILE A 25 3.46 5.65 10.79
N ASN A 26 4.78 5.44 10.80
CA ASN A 26 5.74 6.55 10.97
C ASN A 26 5.67 7.56 9.83
N THR A 27 5.33 7.10 8.62
CA THR A 27 5.15 7.97 7.46
C THR A 27 3.89 8.81 7.60
N VAL A 28 2.79 8.21 8.05
CA VAL A 28 1.53 8.91 8.35
C VAL A 28 1.75 10.02 9.39
N PHE A 29 2.43 9.74 10.50
CA PHE A 29 2.73 10.77 11.51
C PHE A 29 3.55 11.92 10.94
N PHE A 30 4.55 11.60 10.12
CA PHE A 30 5.40 12.61 9.50
C PHE A 30 4.66 13.50 8.49
N TYR A 31 3.75 12.93 7.69
CA TYR A 31 2.93 13.73 6.78
C TYR A 31 1.90 14.57 7.53
N ARG A 32 1.33 14.06 8.61
CA ARG A 32 0.44 14.83 9.49
C ARG A 32 1.15 16.04 10.09
N ASP A 33 2.38 15.85 10.58
CA ASP A 33 3.14 16.95 11.18
C ASP A 33 3.57 17.98 10.11
N LYS A 34 3.86 17.55 8.88
CA LYS A 34 4.07 18.47 7.74
C LYS A 34 2.82 19.25 7.36
N ASP A 35 1.66 18.60 7.31
CA ASP A 35 0.40 19.26 7.00
C ASP A 35 0.04 20.29 8.07
N ALA A 36 0.34 20.00 9.35
CA ALA A 36 0.18 20.96 10.45
C ALA A 36 1.08 22.21 10.28
N VAL A 37 2.33 22.04 9.84
CA VAL A 37 3.23 23.18 9.52
C VAL A 37 2.68 23.98 8.35
N LYS A 38 2.25 23.31 7.26
CA LYS A 38 1.70 23.99 6.09
C LYS A 38 0.40 24.74 6.44
N ALA A 39 -0.43 24.20 7.32
CA ALA A 39 -1.62 24.88 7.81
C ALA A 39 -1.28 26.13 8.66
N ALA A 40 -0.26 26.04 9.52
CA ALA A 40 0.23 27.19 10.27
C ALA A 40 0.81 28.28 9.35
N ASP A 41 1.49 27.88 8.27
CA ASP A 41 2.03 28.77 7.25
C ASP A 41 0.92 29.53 6.51
N LEU A 42 -0.13 28.83 6.07
CA LEU A 42 -1.32 29.43 5.45
C LEU A 42 -2.10 30.38 6.36
N GLN A 43 -2.02 30.19 7.68
CA GLN A 43 -2.63 31.08 8.67
C GLN A 43 -1.77 32.33 8.97
N GLY A 44 -0.62 32.50 8.30
CA GLY A 44 0.27 33.64 8.49
C GLY A 44 1.01 33.62 9.82
N ILE A 45 1.08 32.48 10.51
CA ILE A 45 1.80 32.31 11.79
C ILE A 45 3.29 32.06 11.51
N HIS A 46 3.87 32.84 10.60
CA HIS A 46 5.22 32.66 10.08
C HIS A 46 6.32 33.06 11.09
N ASP A 47 5.94 33.81 12.12
CA ASP A 47 6.85 34.37 13.13
C ASP A 47 6.91 33.55 14.43
N CYS A 48 6.15 32.46 14.55
CA CYS A 48 6.31 31.56 15.69
C CYS A 48 7.61 30.76 15.55
N LEU A 49 8.54 31.03 16.46
CA LEU A 49 9.83 30.33 16.61
C LEU A 49 9.65 28.80 16.58
N SER A 50 8.52 28.30 17.12
CA SER A 50 8.13 26.88 17.14
C SER A 50 7.92 26.26 15.75
N ALA A 51 7.33 27.00 14.80
CA ALA A 51 7.10 26.50 13.44
C ALA A 51 8.42 26.30 12.68
N ARG A 52 9.37 27.25 12.82
CA ARG A 52 10.72 27.14 12.21
C ARG A 52 11.56 26.03 12.83
N TYR A 53 11.47 25.81 14.14
CA TYR A 53 12.17 24.68 14.77
C TYR A 53 11.60 23.34 14.32
N LEU A 54 10.27 23.21 14.24
CA LEU A 54 9.63 21.99 13.74
C LEU A 54 9.99 21.72 12.28
N GLU A 55 10.02 22.75 11.44
CA GLU A 55 10.41 22.63 10.05
C GLU A 55 11.87 22.18 9.91
N ARG A 56 12.78 22.75 10.70
CA ARG A 56 14.19 22.34 10.72
C ARG A 56 14.35 20.90 11.21
N GLU A 57 13.64 20.48 12.25
CA GLU A 57 13.66 19.09 12.73
C GLU A 57 13.09 18.11 11.69
N LEU A 58 12.01 18.49 10.99
CA LEU A 58 11.44 17.72 9.89
C LEU A 58 12.42 17.57 8.72
N TRP A 59 13.22 18.59 8.42
CA TRP A 59 14.23 18.55 7.35
C TRP A 59 15.47 17.72 7.72
N TRP A 60 15.90 17.74 8.98
CA TRP A 60 16.98 16.86 9.45
C TRP A 60 16.50 15.40 9.55
N GLY A 61 15.23 15.17 9.91
CA GLY A 61 14.57 13.87 9.81
C GLY A 61 14.43 13.37 8.36
N LYS A 62 14.21 14.25 7.38
CA LYS A 62 14.05 13.86 5.95
C LYS A 62 15.22 13.07 5.37
N GLY A 63 16.47 13.26 5.83
CA GLY A 63 17.62 12.58 5.22
C GLY A 63 17.73 11.12 5.64
N LEU A 64 18.11 10.90 6.90
CA LEU A 64 18.37 9.57 7.44
C LEU A 64 17.08 8.79 7.69
N GLN A 65 16.03 9.45 8.19
CA GLN A 65 14.78 8.78 8.53
C GLN A 65 14.01 8.36 7.27
N SER A 66 14.10 9.11 6.16
CA SER A 66 13.45 8.69 4.90
C SER A 66 14.14 7.50 4.25
N GLN A 67 15.47 7.48 4.23
CA GLN A 67 16.25 6.34 3.72
C GLN A 67 15.98 5.08 4.56
N TRP A 68 15.93 5.23 5.88
CA TRP A 68 15.59 4.14 6.79
C TRP A 68 14.17 3.61 6.56
N ARG A 69 13.20 4.49 6.30
CA ARG A 69 11.81 4.09 5.99
C ARG A 69 11.70 3.33 4.67
N VAL A 70 12.30 3.83 3.59
CA VAL A 70 12.30 3.13 2.30
C VAL A 70 12.92 1.75 2.44
N THR A 71 13.98 1.65 3.24
CA THR A 71 14.63 0.37 3.54
C THR A 71 13.69 -0.56 4.34
N LEU A 72 12.99 -0.05 5.36
CA LEU A 72 12.04 -0.84 6.15
C LEU A 72 10.82 -1.30 5.36
N SER A 73 10.22 -0.42 4.55
CA SER A 73 9.11 -0.81 3.65
C SER A 73 9.59 -1.84 2.63
N GLY A 74 10.79 -1.67 2.06
CA GLY A 74 11.40 -2.62 1.13
C GLY A 74 11.65 -3.99 1.75
N ILE A 75 12.21 -4.04 2.97
CA ILE A 75 12.40 -5.28 3.74
C ILE A 75 11.05 -5.90 4.10
N GLY A 76 10.06 -5.09 4.46
CA GLY A 76 8.70 -5.53 4.77
C GLY A 76 8.06 -6.24 3.58
N ILE A 77 8.07 -5.61 2.40
CA ILE A 77 7.54 -6.18 1.16
C ILE A 77 8.32 -7.45 0.78
N ALA A 78 9.65 -7.43 0.84
CA ALA A 78 10.48 -8.59 0.53
C ALA A 78 10.20 -9.77 1.48
N GLY A 79 10.01 -9.49 2.78
CA GLY A 79 9.66 -10.50 3.78
C GLY A 79 8.28 -11.11 3.55
N ILE A 80 7.30 -10.29 3.16
CA ILE A 80 5.96 -10.76 2.77
C ILE A 80 6.05 -11.64 1.53
N LEU A 81 6.74 -11.21 0.47
CA LEU A 81 6.90 -11.97 -0.78
C LEU A 81 7.63 -13.30 -0.57
N LEU A 82 8.71 -13.29 0.21
CA LEU A 82 9.47 -14.49 0.51
C LEU A 82 8.65 -15.45 1.39
N GLY A 83 7.93 -14.92 2.38
CA GLY A 83 7.08 -15.69 3.28
C GLY A 83 5.90 -16.36 2.58
N THR A 84 5.22 -15.63 1.68
CA THR A 84 4.14 -16.18 0.84
C THR A 84 4.69 -17.24 -0.11
N TYR A 85 5.82 -16.99 -0.77
CA TYR A 85 6.48 -17.97 -1.63
C TYR A 85 6.84 -19.27 -0.89
N LEU A 86 7.44 -19.17 0.29
CA LEU A 86 7.80 -20.35 1.10
C LEU A 86 6.55 -21.12 1.55
N SER A 87 5.46 -20.42 1.84
CA SER A 87 4.18 -21.04 2.20
C SER A 87 3.58 -21.81 1.02
N PHE A 88 3.48 -21.20 -0.16
CA PHE A 88 2.94 -21.87 -1.36
C PHE A 88 3.85 -22.97 -1.91
N SER A 89 5.17 -22.76 -1.91
CA SER A 89 6.12 -23.77 -2.40
C SER A 89 6.15 -25.02 -1.52
N SER A 90 5.80 -24.91 -0.23
CA SER A 90 5.66 -26.06 0.67
C SER A 90 4.51 -27.00 0.30
N GLU A 91 3.53 -26.52 -0.48
CA GLU A 91 2.36 -27.29 -0.92
C GLU A 91 2.62 -28.02 -2.25
N CYS A 92 3.66 -27.64 -2.99
CA CYS A 92 4.06 -28.31 -4.24
C CYS A 92 4.24 -29.84 -4.15
N PRO A 93 4.85 -30.44 -3.10
CA PRO A 93 4.91 -31.90 -3.00
C PRO A 93 3.52 -32.55 -2.82
N MET A 94 2.58 -31.85 -2.18
CA MET A 94 1.20 -32.32 -2.04
C MET A 94 0.47 -32.22 -3.38
N VAL A 95 0.62 -31.13 -4.13
CA VAL A 95 0.06 -30.98 -5.48
C VAL A 95 0.58 -32.08 -6.41
N ALA A 96 1.89 -32.38 -6.37
CA ALA A 96 2.49 -33.45 -7.16
C ALA A 96 1.94 -34.84 -6.78
N TYR A 97 1.70 -35.08 -5.48
CA TYR A 97 1.06 -36.31 -5.01
C TYR A 97 -0.39 -36.43 -5.49
N LEU A 98 -1.19 -35.36 -5.41
CA LEU A 98 -2.56 -35.38 -5.91
C LEU A 98 -2.59 -35.57 -7.43
N GLN A 99 -1.69 -34.94 -8.19
CA GLN A 99 -1.63 -35.11 -9.65
C GLN A 99 -1.31 -36.56 -10.05
N ALA A 100 -0.54 -37.27 -9.24
CA ALA A 100 -0.20 -38.68 -9.47
C ALA A 100 -1.33 -39.65 -9.11
N HIS A 101 -2.33 -39.23 -8.33
CA HIS A 101 -3.37 -40.12 -7.77
C HIS A 101 -4.80 -39.73 -8.13
N TYR A 102 -5.02 -38.50 -8.59
CA TYR A 102 -6.32 -37.97 -8.99
C TYR A 102 -6.23 -37.32 -10.36
N ASP A 103 -7.28 -37.48 -11.16
CA ASP A 103 -7.40 -36.85 -12.46
C ASP A 103 -7.65 -35.34 -12.28
N MET A 104 -6.59 -34.56 -12.47
CA MET A 104 -6.61 -33.10 -12.40
C MET A 104 -6.96 -32.43 -13.75
N SER A 105 -7.51 -33.17 -14.72
CA SER A 105 -7.85 -32.64 -16.06
C SER A 105 -8.81 -31.45 -16.08
N GLN A 106 -9.56 -31.21 -14.99
CA GLN A 106 -10.39 -30.01 -14.83
C GLN A 106 -9.63 -28.79 -14.28
N THR A 107 -8.37 -28.95 -13.87
CA THR A 107 -7.53 -27.85 -13.40
C THR A 107 -6.59 -27.39 -14.51
N THR A 108 -6.45 -26.07 -14.68
CA THR A 108 -5.57 -25.44 -15.69
C THR A 108 -4.07 -25.54 -15.34
N TYR A 109 -3.70 -26.48 -14.46
CA TYR A 109 -2.37 -26.59 -13.91
C TYR A 109 -1.40 -27.24 -14.90
N SER A 110 -0.44 -26.45 -15.41
CA SER A 110 0.52 -26.85 -16.45
C SER A 110 1.76 -27.60 -15.93
N GLY A 111 1.73 -28.11 -14.69
CA GLY A 111 2.79 -28.97 -14.15
C GLY A 111 3.98 -28.24 -13.53
N ASN A 112 4.01 -26.90 -13.50
CA ASN A 112 5.14 -26.13 -12.96
C ASN A 112 4.77 -25.36 -11.68
N CYS A 113 4.61 -26.10 -10.57
CA CYS A 113 4.30 -25.57 -9.24
C CYS A 113 5.20 -24.40 -8.79
N PRO A 114 6.54 -24.41 -8.96
CA PRO A 114 7.36 -23.31 -8.48
C PRO A 114 7.07 -21.99 -9.23
N VAL A 115 6.72 -22.05 -10.51
CA VAL A 115 6.33 -20.86 -11.28
C VAL A 115 4.99 -20.33 -10.79
N LEU A 116 4.03 -21.22 -10.54
CA LEU A 116 2.73 -20.85 -9.98
C LEU A 116 2.88 -20.23 -8.58
N ALA A 117 3.73 -20.80 -7.73
CA ALA A 117 4.02 -20.28 -6.39
C ALA A 117 4.66 -18.88 -6.44
N ILE A 118 5.53 -18.60 -7.42
CA ILE A 118 6.10 -17.26 -7.62
C ILE A 118 5.01 -16.26 -8.02
N LEU A 119 4.15 -16.63 -8.98
CA LEU A 119 3.07 -15.77 -9.44
C LEU A 119 2.06 -15.46 -8.33
N LEU A 120 1.65 -16.47 -7.55
CA LEU A 120 0.78 -16.29 -6.39
C LEU A 120 1.47 -15.46 -5.30
N ALA A 121 2.77 -15.68 -5.04
CA ALA A 121 3.50 -14.93 -4.03
C ALA A 121 3.55 -13.44 -4.39
N ILE A 122 3.79 -13.10 -5.65
CA ILE A 122 3.80 -11.72 -6.15
C ILE A 122 2.42 -11.10 -6.02
N ALA A 123 1.38 -11.77 -6.52
CA ALA A 123 0.01 -11.25 -6.46
C ALA A 123 -0.41 -10.99 -5.00
N ASN A 124 -0.40 -12.04 -4.16
CA ASN A 124 -0.88 -11.95 -2.79
C ASN A 124 0.01 -11.05 -1.91
N GLY A 125 1.32 -11.05 -2.16
CA GLY A 125 2.25 -10.23 -1.40
C GLY A 125 2.11 -8.74 -1.70
N ILE A 126 1.88 -8.38 -2.97
CA ILE A 126 1.57 -7.00 -3.36
C ILE A 126 0.18 -6.61 -2.86
N GLY A 127 -0.83 -7.47 -3.02
CA GLY A 127 -2.18 -7.23 -2.53
C GLY A 127 -2.22 -6.93 -1.03
N LEU A 128 -1.60 -7.79 -0.21
CA LEU A 128 -1.49 -7.57 1.23
C LEU A 128 -0.74 -6.28 1.58
N SER A 129 0.35 -5.98 0.87
CA SER A 129 1.13 -4.75 1.10
C SER A 129 0.31 -3.50 0.78
N CYS A 130 -0.43 -3.51 -0.34
CA CYS A 130 -1.34 -2.44 -0.74
C CYS A 130 -2.51 -2.29 0.25
N LEU A 131 -3.07 -3.37 0.78
CA LEU A 131 -4.10 -3.31 1.80
C LEU A 131 -3.59 -2.62 3.07
N LEU A 132 -2.43 -3.04 3.58
CA LEU A 132 -1.86 -2.52 4.82
C LEU A 132 -1.48 -1.04 4.69
N ALA A 133 -0.84 -0.67 3.58
CA ALA A 133 -0.55 0.72 3.26
C ALA A 133 -1.86 1.53 3.05
N GLY A 134 -2.83 0.99 2.33
CA GLY A 134 -4.12 1.64 2.14
C GLY A 134 -4.81 1.95 3.47
N VAL A 135 -4.86 0.97 4.39
CA VAL A 135 -5.47 1.16 5.71
C VAL A 135 -4.69 2.17 6.55
N SER A 136 -3.35 2.14 6.56
CA SER A 136 -2.57 3.08 7.36
C SER A 136 -2.73 4.53 6.90
N TRP A 137 -2.86 4.76 5.58
CA TRP A 137 -3.02 6.10 5.01
C TRP A 137 -4.46 6.64 5.00
N SER A 138 -5.44 5.83 5.40
CA SER A 138 -6.86 6.20 5.41
C SER A 138 -7.16 7.48 6.22
N CYS A 139 -6.37 7.74 7.26
CA CYS A 139 -6.56 8.88 8.15
C CYS A 139 -5.98 10.21 7.61
N THR A 140 -5.04 10.19 6.65
CA THR A 140 -4.34 11.41 6.19
C THR A 140 -4.59 11.73 4.72
N ARG A 141 -4.75 10.72 3.87
CA ARG A 141 -4.98 10.89 2.43
C ARG A 141 -5.95 9.83 1.94
N LEU A 142 -7.25 10.13 2.08
CA LEU A 142 -8.34 9.21 1.76
C LEU A 142 -8.31 8.71 0.30
N THR A 143 -7.97 9.58 -0.66
CA THR A 143 -7.94 9.23 -2.09
C THR A 143 -6.89 8.16 -2.43
N TYR A 144 -5.64 8.36 -2.00
CA TYR A 144 -4.57 7.38 -2.20
C TYR A 144 -4.82 6.09 -1.39
N SER A 145 -5.40 6.20 -0.19
CA SER A 145 -5.79 5.04 0.62
C SER A 145 -6.84 4.17 -0.07
N LEU A 146 -7.93 4.78 -0.56
CA LEU A 146 -8.98 4.06 -1.28
C LEU A 146 -8.46 3.39 -2.55
N PHE A 147 -7.54 4.06 -3.27
CA PHE A 147 -6.89 3.48 -4.44
C PHE A 147 -6.08 2.23 -4.10
N LEU A 148 -5.27 2.25 -3.03
CA LEU A 148 -4.47 1.11 -2.60
C LEU A 148 -5.34 -0.06 -2.10
N ILE A 149 -6.41 0.24 -1.37
CA ILE A 149 -7.40 -0.77 -0.95
C ILE A 149 -8.08 -1.39 -2.19
N PHE A 150 -8.43 -0.57 -3.18
CA PHE A 150 -9.04 -1.03 -4.41
C PHE A 150 -8.11 -1.94 -5.23
N ILE A 151 -6.81 -1.66 -5.27
CA ILE A 151 -5.80 -2.56 -5.86
C ILE A 151 -5.81 -3.91 -5.15
N SER A 152 -5.81 -3.93 -3.80
CA SER A 152 -5.85 -5.18 -3.03
C SER A 152 -7.13 -5.98 -3.29
N VAL A 153 -8.29 -5.34 -3.32
CA VAL A 153 -9.57 -6.02 -3.62
C VAL A 153 -9.56 -6.58 -5.04
N THR A 154 -8.97 -5.85 -5.99
CA THR A 154 -8.85 -6.29 -7.37
C THR A 154 -7.97 -7.53 -7.50
N GLU A 155 -6.86 -7.58 -6.75
CA GLU A 155 -5.99 -8.75 -6.73
C GLU A 155 -6.69 -9.98 -6.16
N ASP A 156 -7.35 -9.85 -5.01
CA ASP A 156 -8.13 -10.93 -4.38
C ASP A 156 -9.23 -11.44 -5.33
N PHE A 157 -9.96 -10.51 -5.96
CA PHE A 157 -11.02 -10.85 -6.91
C PHE A 157 -10.51 -11.58 -8.16
N VAL A 158 -9.37 -11.14 -8.72
CA VAL A 158 -8.75 -11.81 -9.87
C VAL A 158 -8.23 -13.18 -9.46
N SER A 159 -7.71 -13.34 -8.24
CA SER A 159 -7.20 -14.62 -7.74
C SER A 159 -8.31 -15.65 -7.49
N SER A 160 -9.52 -15.20 -7.11
CA SER A 160 -10.66 -16.06 -6.78
C SER A 160 -11.62 -16.32 -7.95
N SER A 161 -11.50 -15.59 -9.06
CA SER A 161 -12.47 -15.67 -10.17
C SER A 161 -12.01 -16.61 -11.28
N ASP A 162 -12.70 -17.73 -11.45
CA ASP A 162 -12.45 -18.69 -12.53
C ASP A 162 -13.13 -18.34 -13.86
N SER A 163 -14.06 -17.37 -13.87
CA SER A 163 -14.85 -17.06 -15.07
C SER A 163 -14.33 -15.84 -15.83
N PRO A 164 -14.10 -15.93 -17.16
CA PRO A 164 -13.56 -14.82 -17.95
C PRO A 164 -14.53 -13.64 -18.06
N ALA A 165 -15.85 -13.89 -18.02
CA ALA A 165 -16.87 -12.84 -18.09
C ALA A 165 -16.85 -11.93 -16.85
N ILE A 166 -16.65 -12.52 -15.67
CA ILE A 166 -16.55 -11.78 -14.41
C ILE A 166 -15.25 -10.96 -14.37
N LEU A 167 -14.13 -11.54 -14.85
CA LEU A 167 -12.86 -10.81 -14.98
C LEU A 167 -12.97 -9.59 -15.90
N ILE A 168 -13.58 -9.75 -17.08
CA ILE A 168 -13.78 -8.63 -18.03
C ILE A 168 -14.64 -7.54 -17.41
N THR A 169 -15.73 -7.92 -16.72
CA THR A 169 -16.63 -6.96 -16.06
C THR A 169 -15.89 -6.18 -14.96
N TRP A 170 -15.03 -6.86 -14.20
CA TRP A 170 -14.22 -6.22 -13.17
C TRP A 170 -13.16 -5.29 -13.74
N ILE A 171 -12.50 -5.68 -14.84
CA ILE A 171 -11.57 -4.79 -15.57
C ILE A 171 -12.28 -3.52 -16.02
N LEU A 172 -13.52 -3.59 -16.50
CA LEU A 172 -14.30 -2.41 -16.88
C LEU A 172 -14.60 -1.51 -15.67
N ILE A 173 -14.92 -2.08 -14.51
CA ILE A 173 -15.14 -1.33 -13.26
C ILE A 173 -13.84 -0.64 -12.82
N VAL A 174 -12.70 -1.33 -12.89
CA VAL A 174 -11.37 -0.78 -12.57
C VAL A 174 -11.03 0.39 -13.49
N CYS A 175 -11.25 0.24 -14.79
CA CYS A 175 -11.03 1.32 -15.77
C CYS A 175 -11.93 2.53 -15.50
N ALA A 176 -13.21 2.30 -15.16
CA ALA A 176 -14.14 3.37 -14.81
C ALA A 176 -13.73 4.10 -13.52
N PHE A 177 -13.29 3.34 -12.49
CA PHE A 177 -12.80 3.91 -11.24
C PHE A 177 -11.54 4.76 -11.46
N LEU A 178 -10.56 4.25 -12.22
CA LEU A 178 -9.35 4.97 -12.58
C LEU A 178 -9.65 6.26 -13.36
N ALA A 179 -10.56 6.21 -14.34
CA ALA A 179 -10.98 7.38 -15.10
C ALA A 179 -11.67 8.43 -14.20
N GLY A 180 -12.52 7.98 -13.26
CA GLY A 180 -13.15 8.87 -12.28
C GLY A 180 -12.14 9.50 -11.33
N LEU A 181 -11.14 8.75 -10.88
CA LEU A 181 -10.08 9.22 -9.98
C LEU A 181 -9.17 10.23 -10.68
N TRP A 182 -8.82 9.98 -11.95
CA TRP A 182 -8.09 10.92 -12.80
C TRP A 182 -8.85 12.24 -12.96
N HIS A 183 -10.12 12.18 -13.33
CA HIS A 183 -10.96 13.37 -13.49
C HIS A 183 -11.14 14.14 -12.18
N TYR A 184 -11.22 13.44 -11.04
CA TYR A 184 -11.28 14.08 -9.73
C TYR A 184 -9.99 14.84 -9.39
N ILE A 185 -8.82 14.24 -9.66
CA ILE A 185 -7.52 14.88 -9.42
C ILE A 185 -7.39 16.14 -10.30
N GLU A 186 -7.68 16.04 -11.59
CA GLU A 186 -7.59 17.16 -12.54
C GLU A 186 -8.51 18.33 -12.16
N ASN A 187 -9.72 18.04 -11.67
CA ASN A 187 -10.64 19.06 -11.16
C ASN A 187 -10.22 19.63 -9.80
N SER A 188 -9.57 18.84 -8.95
CA SER A 188 -9.13 19.32 -7.63
C SER A 188 -7.96 20.32 -7.70
N GLU A 189 -7.09 20.18 -8.71
CA GLU A 189 -6.00 21.14 -8.93
C GLU A 189 -6.54 22.50 -9.39
N SER A 190 -7.58 22.52 -10.23
CA SER A 190 -8.17 23.77 -10.74
C SER A 190 -8.96 24.55 -9.68
N GLU A 191 -9.64 23.91 -8.72
CA GLU A 191 -10.32 24.58 -7.60
C GLU A 191 -9.34 25.16 -6.54
N SER A 192 -8.17 24.55 -6.39
CA SER A 192 -7.18 24.96 -5.39
C SER A 192 -6.51 26.31 -5.71
N ASP A 193 -6.47 26.70 -6.98
CA ASP A 193 -5.92 27.98 -7.43
C ASP A 193 -6.89 29.15 -7.21
N GLU A 194 -8.21 28.94 -7.29
CA GLU A 194 -9.22 29.98 -7.04
C GLU A 194 -9.44 30.25 -5.54
N SER A 195 -9.44 29.21 -4.69
CA SER A 195 -9.66 29.34 -3.25
C SER A 195 -8.49 30.00 -2.49
N ASN A 196 -7.25 29.81 -2.95
CA ASN A 196 -6.07 30.47 -2.38
C ASN A 196 -6.11 32.00 -2.52
N GLN A 197 -6.81 32.54 -3.53
CA GLN A 197 -6.98 34.00 -3.68
C GLN A 197 -7.99 34.59 -2.69
N GLY A 198 -8.96 33.79 -2.21
CA GLY A 198 -9.97 34.23 -1.24
C GLY A 198 -9.49 34.29 0.22
N LEU A 199 -8.56 33.40 0.59
CA LEU A 199 -8.01 33.31 1.96
C LEU A 199 -6.92 34.34 2.29
N LEU A 200 -6.29 34.94 1.27
CA LEU A 200 -5.30 36.02 1.42
C LEU A 200 -5.91 37.37 1.88
N GLY A 201 -7.24 37.44 2.05
CA GLY A 201 -7.96 38.65 2.45
C GLY A 201 -8.29 38.79 3.94
N SER A 202 -8.16 37.75 4.77
CA SER A 202 -8.49 37.85 6.20
C SER A 202 -7.24 38.09 7.06
N LYS A 203 -7.14 39.30 7.65
CA LYS A 203 -6.10 39.67 8.60
C LYS A 203 -5.96 38.62 9.73
N PRO A 204 -4.74 38.22 10.12
CA PRO A 204 -4.54 37.30 11.22
C PRO A 204 -4.95 37.97 12.55
N ARG A 205 -5.71 37.24 13.38
CA ARG A 205 -5.93 37.58 14.79
C ARG A 205 -4.66 37.23 15.56
N GLU A 206 -4.10 38.23 16.24
CA GLU A 206 -2.99 38.07 17.17
C GLU A 206 -3.39 37.13 18.32
N PHE A 207 -3.00 35.87 18.22
CA PHE A 207 -2.76 35.02 19.38
C PHE A 207 -1.50 34.21 19.09
N CYS A 208 -0.40 34.63 19.72
CA CYS A 208 0.74 33.79 20.03
C CYS A 208 0.40 32.89 21.22
#